data_AF-A0AA46U9A6-F1
#
_entry.id   AF-A0AA46U9A6-F1
#
_cell.length_a   1.000
_cell.length_b   1.000
_cell.length_c   1.000
_cell.angle_alpha   90.00
_cell.angle_beta   90.00
_cell.angle_gamma   90.00
#
_symmetry.space_group_name_H-M   'P 1'
#
loop_
_entity.id
_entity.type
_entity.pdbx_description
1 polymer ?
#
loop_
_entity_poly.entity_id
_entity_poly.type
_entity_poly.pdbx_seq_one_letter_code
_entity_poly.pdbx_strand_id
1 'polypeptide(L)'
;MKNWKFLLLLSIGSLSLICISCEKEEEIEFPITLYGSEVVKVSNIRMFTNKEEIYDTDKIMQFAYSSNVVLPGIPDNMDIKNSLIPVCFCSEDSVRFKDDPFVYDVEKNGSQFLFSSRLGFLFEGDVNSIYSKMLKYPMRYDLEFPIPNGGYRTKEVRVAYGSYQDIELCYLLYKISEYTDYSYSKMGGKTFNEFNPEVVSSLGVRDTLAIQEYRIRFKVNP
;
A
#
# COMPACT_ATOMS: atom_id res chain seq x y z
N MET A 1 -13.56 7.05 65.49
CA MET A 1 -14.14 5.98 64.65
C MET A 1 -14.69 6.61 63.38
N LYS A 2 -13.90 6.66 62.29
CA LYS A 2 -14.28 7.31 61.03
C LYS A 2 -14.10 6.34 59.86
N ASN A 3 -15.23 5.91 59.30
CA ASN A 3 -15.52 5.63 57.88
C ASN A 3 -14.43 5.08 56.95
N TRP A 4 -13.68 4.04 57.34
CA TRP A 4 -12.78 3.35 56.40
C TRP A 4 -13.46 2.25 55.57
N LYS A 5 -14.63 1.76 56.00
CA LYS A 5 -15.34 0.67 55.31
C LYS A 5 -16.04 1.08 54.01
N PHE A 6 -16.28 2.39 53.80
CA PHE A 6 -16.93 2.89 52.59
C PHE A 6 -15.99 3.06 51.38
N LEU A 7 -14.67 3.25 51.62
CA LEU A 7 -13.68 3.42 50.55
C LEU A 7 -13.28 2.09 49.89
N LEU A 8 -13.39 0.97 50.60
CA LEU A 8 -13.04 -0.36 50.08
C LEU A 8 -14.12 -0.96 49.16
N LEU A 9 -15.39 -0.55 49.32
CA LEU A 9 -16.48 -0.98 48.44
C LEU A 9 -16.49 -0.24 47.09
N LEU A 10 -15.98 1.00 47.06
CA LEU A 10 -15.84 1.80 45.83
C LEU A 10 -14.64 1.39 44.96
N SER A 11 -13.60 0.77 45.54
CA SER A 11 -12.45 0.28 44.77
C SER A 11 -12.65 -1.11 44.15
N ILE A 12 -13.61 -1.89 44.64
CA ILE A 12 -13.93 -3.22 44.08
C ILE A 12 -14.95 -3.10 42.94
N GLY A 13 -15.85 -2.11 42.97
CA GLY A 13 -16.80 -1.84 41.89
C GLY A 13 -16.21 -1.13 40.67
N SER A 14 -15.02 -0.54 40.78
CA SER A 14 -14.31 0.12 39.66
C SER A 14 -13.34 -0.81 38.94
N LEU A 15 -12.92 -1.92 39.57
CA LEU A 15 -12.03 -2.91 38.94
C LEU A 15 -12.77 -3.94 38.07
N SER A 16 -14.07 -4.15 38.30
CA SER A 16 -14.90 -5.09 37.53
C SER A 16 -15.47 -4.53 36.22
N LEU A 17 -15.31 -3.22 35.97
CA LEU A 17 -15.74 -2.56 34.73
C LEU A 17 -14.64 -2.46 33.65
N ILE A 18 -13.41 -2.86 33.95
CA ILE A 18 -12.29 -2.84 32.99
C ILE A 18 -12.19 -4.16 32.20
N CYS A 19 -12.92 -5.21 32.59
CA CYS A 19 -12.79 -6.55 32.02
C CYS A 19 -13.85 -6.93 30.95
N ILE A 20 -14.69 -5.99 30.49
CA ILE A 20 -15.75 -6.30 29.51
C ILE A 20 -15.71 -5.30 28.35
N SER A 21 -14.61 -5.32 27.63
CA SER A 21 -14.59 -4.97 26.20
C SER A 21 -13.50 -5.76 25.48
N CYS A 22 -13.36 -7.05 25.80
CA CYS A 22 -12.92 -7.99 24.79
C CYS A 22 -14.09 -8.11 23.82
N GLU A 23 -14.08 -7.31 22.75
CA GLU A 23 -14.83 -7.68 21.55
C GLU A 23 -14.44 -9.12 21.25
N LYS A 24 -15.46 -9.99 21.19
CA LYS A 24 -15.27 -11.38 20.86
C LYS A 24 -14.68 -11.39 19.45
N GLU A 25 -13.37 -11.58 19.33
CA GLU A 25 -12.73 -11.74 18.02
C GLU A 25 -13.48 -12.85 17.30
N GLU A 26 -14.06 -12.49 16.17
CA GLU A 26 -14.81 -13.42 15.35
C GLU A 26 -13.83 -14.51 14.92
N GLU A 27 -14.14 -15.78 15.22
CA GLU A 27 -13.27 -16.89 14.89
C GLU A 27 -13.25 -17.05 13.37
N ILE A 28 -12.13 -16.66 12.75
CA ILE A 28 -11.98 -16.69 11.29
C ILE A 28 -11.49 -18.08 10.87
N GLU A 29 -12.30 -18.77 10.08
CA GLU A 29 -11.90 -20.02 9.45
C GLU A 29 -11.12 -19.73 8.15
N PHE A 30 -9.89 -20.21 8.09
CA PHE A 30 -9.04 -20.17 6.89
C PHE A 30 -9.10 -21.50 6.12
N PRO A 31 -8.95 -21.50 4.78
CA PRO A 31 -8.68 -20.34 3.94
C PRO A 31 -9.94 -19.52 3.65
N ILE A 32 -9.78 -18.20 3.54
CA ILE A 32 -10.86 -17.27 3.18
C ILE A 32 -10.49 -16.51 1.91
N THR A 33 -11.41 -16.47 0.95
CA THR A 33 -11.21 -15.78 -0.34
C THR A 33 -12.10 -14.56 -0.42
N LEU A 34 -11.48 -13.43 -0.71
CA LEU A 34 -12.12 -12.14 -0.92
C LEU A 34 -12.14 -11.80 -2.40
N TYR A 35 -13.27 -11.25 -2.85
CA TYR A 35 -13.50 -10.87 -4.23
C TYR A 35 -13.62 -9.37 -4.32
N GLY A 36 -13.07 -8.80 -5.41
CA GLY A 36 -13.14 -7.38 -5.67
C GLY A 36 -14.60 -6.91 -5.77
N SER A 37 -14.95 -5.89 -5.00
CA SER A 37 -16.32 -5.36 -4.93
C SER A 37 -16.42 -3.91 -5.37
N GLU A 38 -15.37 -3.12 -5.16
CA GLU A 38 -15.40 -1.68 -5.44
C GLU A 38 -14.00 -1.14 -5.74
N VAL A 39 -13.94 -0.10 -6.58
CA VAL A 39 -12.75 0.73 -6.77
C VAL A 39 -13.12 2.18 -6.46
N VAL A 40 -12.53 2.74 -5.42
CA VAL A 40 -12.80 4.10 -4.95
C VAL A 40 -11.62 4.99 -5.33
N LYS A 41 -11.89 6.07 -6.05
CA LYS A 41 -10.89 7.11 -6.34
C LYS A 41 -10.67 7.94 -5.08
N VAL A 42 -9.45 7.94 -4.56
CA VAL A 42 -9.06 8.71 -3.35
C VAL A 42 -8.64 10.12 -3.73
N SER A 43 -7.91 10.26 -4.83
CA SER A 43 -7.38 11.55 -5.27
C SER A 43 -7.57 11.77 -6.77
N ASN A 44 -7.61 13.04 -7.17
CA ASN A 44 -7.28 13.43 -8.55
C ASN A 44 -5.79 13.16 -8.83
N ILE A 45 -5.39 13.29 -10.09
CA ILE A 45 -3.97 13.23 -10.46
C ILE A 45 -3.28 14.42 -9.78
N ARG A 46 -2.26 14.12 -8.99
CA ARG A 46 -1.38 15.12 -8.37
C ARG A 46 -0.04 15.07 -9.09
N MET A 47 0.54 16.23 -9.35
CA MET A 47 1.83 16.33 -10.04
C MET A 47 2.80 17.15 -9.20
N PHE A 48 4.02 16.66 -9.08
CA PHE A 48 5.09 17.30 -8.35
C PHE A 48 6.29 17.49 -9.27
N THR A 49 6.89 18.67 -9.23
CA THR A 49 8.15 18.96 -9.93
C THR A 49 8.86 20.07 -9.18
N ASN A 50 10.19 20.08 -9.25
CA ASN A 50 10.99 21.07 -8.54
C ASN A 50 10.59 21.22 -7.05
N LYS A 51 10.32 20.08 -6.39
CA LYS A 51 9.97 19.98 -4.96
C LYS A 51 8.65 20.63 -4.54
N GLU A 52 7.76 20.91 -5.49
CA GLU A 52 6.46 21.52 -5.22
C GLU A 52 5.34 20.78 -5.95
N GLU A 53 4.11 20.90 -5.44
CA GLU A 53 2.90 20.42 -6.12
C GLU A 53 2.43 21.45 -7.14
N ILE A 54 2.07 20.97 -8.34
CA ILE A 54 1.55 21.78 -9.43
C ILE A 54 0.03 21.59 -9.50
N TYR A 55 -0.70 22.71 -9.56
CA TYR A 55 -2.17 22.74 -9.58
C TYR A 55 -2.77 23.11 -10.95
N ASP A 56 -1.91 23.40 -11.93
CA ASP A 56 -2.32 23.72 -13.31
C ASP A 56 -2.78 22.44 -14.03
N THR A 57 -4.11 22.30 -14.19
CA THR A 57 -4.74 21.11 -14.76
C THR A 57 -4.23 20.78 -16.16
N ASP A 58 -3.98 21.77 -17.01
CA ASP A 58 -3.52 21.52 -18.38
C ASP A 58 -2.11 20.93 -18.37
N LYS A 59 -1.23 21.44 -17.50
CA LYS A 59 0.12 20.88 -17.31
C LYS A 59 0.08 19.48 -16.71
N ILE A 60 -0.79 19.24 -15.73
CA ILE A 60 -0.98 17.91 -15.12
C ILE A 60 -1.41 16.91 -16.20
N MET A 61 -2.42 17.23 -16.99
CA MET A 61 -2.94 16.35 -18.04
C MET A 61 -1.92 16.16 -19.16
N GLN A 62 -1.23 17.22 -19.56
CA GLN A 62 -0.15 17.15 -20.53
C GLN A 62 0.95 16.20 -20.04
N PHE A 63 1.41 16.31 -18.80
CA PHE A 63 2.41 15.39 -18.28
C PHE A 63 1.85 13.97 -18.15
N ALA A 64 0.67 13.77 -17.55
CA ALA A 64 0.10 12.44 -17.32
C ALA A 64 -0.05 11.63 -18.62
N TYR A 65 -0.49 12.26 -19.71
CA TYR A 65 -0.88 11.56 -20.95
C TYR A 65 0.02 11.83 -22.15
N SER A 66 1.06 12.67 -22.04
CA SER A 66 2.03 12.83 -23.12
C SER A 66 3.02 11.66 -23.17
N SER A 67 3.57 11.42 -24.36
CA SER A 67 4.59 10.40 -24.66
C SER A 67 4.11 8.95 -24.60
N ASN A 68 5.02 8.06 -24.97
CA ASN A 68 4.86 6.61 -25.03
C ASN A 68 4.78 5.93 -23.66
N VAL A 69 5.06 6.66 -22.57
CA VAL A 69 4.79 6.21 -21.19
C VAL A 69 3.71 7.12 -20.62
N VAL A 70 2.55 6.57 -20.27
CA VAL A 70 1.40 7.31 -19.75
C VAL A 70 1.12 6.93 -18.30
N LEU A 71 0.47 7.82 -17.54
CA LEU A 71 -0.15 7.43 -16.28
C LEU A 71 -1.27 6.44 -16.63
N PRO A 72 -1.22 5.18 -16.15
CA PRO A 72 -2.29 4.24 -16.42
C PRO A 72 -3.60 4.79 -15.84
N GLY A 73 -4.71 4.61 -16.54
CA GLY A 73 -6.05 4.88 -16.01
C GLY A 73 -6.69 3.60 -15.48
N ILE A 74 -7.70 3.75 -14.64
CA ILE A 74 -8.71 2.71 -14.40
C ILE A 74 -9.92 3.04 -15.28
N PRO A 75 -10.37 2.14 -16.17
CA PRO A 75 -11.55 2.40 -17.00
C PRO A 75 -12.79 2.66 -16.13
N ASP A 76 -13.56 3.68 -16.46
CA ASP A 76 -14.78 4.06 -15.72
C ASP A 76 -15.84 2.94 -15.69
N ASN A 77 -15.77 2.00 -16.65
CA ASN A 77 -16.68 0.86 -16.79
C ASN A 77 -15.99 -0.49 -16.55
N MET A 78 -14.89 -0.51 -15.78
CA MET A 78 -14.21 -1.76 -15.42
C MET A 78 -15.18 -2.72 -14.74
N ASP A 79 -15.30 -3.94 -15.28
CA ASP A 79 -16.07 -5.01 -14.64
C ASP A 79 -15.28 -5.50 -13.41
N ILE A 80 -15.54 -4.87 -12.27
CA ILE A 80 -14.82 -5.10 -11.01
C ILE A 80 -14.78 -6.58 -10.63
N LYS A 81 -15.91 -7.28 -10.78
CA LYS A 81 -16.07 -8.67 -10.35
C LYS A 81 -15.19 -9.63 -11.14
N ASN A 82 -15.03 -9.37 -12.45
CA ASN A 82 -14.27 -10.23 -13.34
C ASN A 82 -12.85 -9.73 -13.63
N SER A 83 -12.55 -8.46 -13.34
CA SER A 83 -11.26 -7.83 -13.66
C SER A 83 -10.29 -7.76 -12.48
N LEU A 84 -10.79 -7.90 -11.24
CA LEU A 84 -9.95 -7.88 -10.04
C LEU A 84 -9.57 -9.30 -9.61
N ILE A 85 -8.28 -9.46 -9.32
CA ILE A 85 -7.70 -10.72 -8.89
C ILE A 85 -8.17 -11.02 -7.45
N PRO A 86 -8.84 -12.15 -7.19
CA PRO A 86 -9.23 -12.53 -5.84
C PRO A 86 -8.04 -12.62 -4.88
N VAL A 87 -8.28 -12.28 -3.62
CA VAL A 87 -7.30 -12.32 -2.53
C VAL A 87 -7.66 -13.48 -1.62
N CYS A 88 -6.75 -14.44 -1.43
CA CYS A 88 -6.99 -15.63 -0.63
C CYS A 88 -6.05 -15.63 0.58
N PHE A 89 -6.58 -15.36 1.76
CA PHE A 89 -5.86 -15.61 3.01
C PHE A 89 -5.84 -17.13 3.23
N CYS A 90 -4.65 -17.73 3.12
CA CYS A 90 -4.44 -19.16 3.30
C CYS A 90 -4.39 -19.53 4.79
N SER A 91 -3.94 -18.59 5.62
CA SER A 91 -3.84 -18.63 7.08
C SER A 91 -3.78 -17.19 7.59
N GLU A 92 -3.71 -17.01 8.90
CA GLU A 92 -3.56 -15.70 9.53
C GLU A 92 -2.31 -14.93 9.04
N ASP A 93 -1.24 -15.66 8.72
CA ASP A 93 0.09 -15.16 8.35
C ASP A 93 0.43 -15.30 6.86
N SER A 94 -0.51 -15.78 6.02
CA SER A 94 -0.25 -16.07 4.60
C SER A 94 -1.38 -15.64 3.69
N VAL A 95 -1.05 -14.93 2.61
CA VAL A 95 -2.02 -14.53 1.58
C VAL A 95 -1.50 -14.82 0.16
N ARG A 96 -2.43 -15.10 -0.76
CA ARG A 96 -2.18 -15.24 -2.20
C ARG A 96 -3.07 -14.29 -2.98
N PHE A 97 -2.50 -13.64 -3.97
CA PHE A 97 -3.24 -12.94 -5.01
C PHE A 97 -3.30 -13.90 -6.20
N LYS A 98 -4.49 -14.33 -6.62
CA LYS A 98 -4.70 -15.53 -7.46
C LYS A 98 -3.81 -15.64 -8.72
N ASP A 99 -3.51 -14.54 -9.40
CA ASP A 99 -2.68 -14.52 -10.62
C ASP A 99 -1.21 -14.12 -10.37
N ASP A 100 -0.84 -14.00 -9.10
CA ASP A 100 0.52 -13.72 -8.67
C ASP A 100 1.25 -15.03 -8.36
N PRO A 101 2.45 -15.27 -8.91
CA PRO A 101 3.23 -16.47 -8.58
C PRO A 101 3.68 -16.51 -7.12
N PHE A 102 3.61 -15.39 -6.38
CA PHE A 102 4.13 -15.29 -5.03
C PHE A 102 3.08 -15.58 -3.95
N VAL A 103 3.55 -16.23 -2.89
CA VAL A 103 2.88 -16.23 -1.58
C VAL A 103 3.44 -15.07 -0.78
N TYR A 104 2.58 -14.35 -0.07
CA TYR A 104 2.95 -13.22 0.75
C TYR A 104 2.79 -13.57 2.23
N ASP A 105 3.77 -13.15 3.03
CA ASP A 105 3.67 -13.09 4.49
C ASP A 105 2.74 -11.94 4.88
N VAL A 106 1.90 -12.16 5.89
CA VAL A 106 0.95 -11.17 6.40
C VAL A 106 1.44 -10.64 7.74
N GLU A 107 1.69 -9.34 7.82
CA GLU A 107 1.89 -8.61 9.08
C GLU A 107 0.66 -7.74 9.34
N LYS A 108 -0.08 -8.03 10.42
CA LYS A 108 -1.28 -7.29 10.83
C LYS A 108 -1.00 -6.41 12.04
N ASN A 109 -1.31 -5.12 11.96
CA ASN A 109 -1.22 -4.18 13.06
C ASN A 109 -2.51 -3.36 13.17
N GLY A 110 -3.36 -3.71 14.14
CA GLY A 110 -4.73 -3.18 14.22
C GLY A 110 -5.52 -3.55 12.96
N SER A 111 -5.97 -2.54 12.21
CA SER A 111 -6.64 -2.70 10.91
C SER A 111 -5.68 -2.76 9.73
N GLN A 112 -4.40 -2.43 9.90
CA GLN A 112 -3.44 -2.44 8.79
C GLN A 112 -2.94 -3.85 8.50
N PHE A 113 -2.81 -4.16 7.22
CA PHE A 113 -2.12 -5.33 6.70
C PHE A 113 -0.94 -4.90 5.81
N LEU A 114 0.23 -5.46 6.08
CA LEU A 114 1.38 -5.42 5.17
C LEU A 114 1.61 -6.83 4.62
N PHE A 115 1.61 -6.94 3.29
CA PHE A 115 1.84 -8.20 2.58
C PHE A 115 3.22 -8.16 1.94
N SER A 116 4.15 -8.97 2.44
CA SER A 116 5.52 -9.03 1.91
C SER A 116 5.73 -10.30 1.11
N SER A 117 6.23 -10.21 -0.13
CA SER A 117 6.46 -11.42 -0.94
C SER A 117 7.47 -12.34 -0.24
N ARG A 118 7.14 -13.64 -0.07
CA ARG A 118 8.05 -14.60 0.59
C ARG A 118 9.34 -14.77 -0.18
N LEU A 119 9.21 -14.95 -1.49
CA LEU A 119 10.33 -14.97 -2.40
C LEU A 119 10.66 -13.53 -2.78
N GLY A 120 11.89 -13.12 -2.50
CA GLY A 120 12.44 -11.90 -3.06
C GLY A 120 12.88 -12.12 -4.51
N PHE A 121 12.74 -11.10 -5.33
CA PHE A 121 13.20 -11.06 -6.72
C PHE A 121 14.43 -10.17 -6.87
N LEU A 122 15.14 -10.33 -7.97
CA LEU A 122 16.28 -9.48 -8.32
C LEU A 122 15.76 -8.10 -8.74
N PHE A 123 16.23 -7.06 -8.06
CA PHE A 123 16.03 -5.67 -8.44
C PHE A 123 17.35 -5.06 -8.86
N GLU A 124 17.42 -4.68 -10.13
CA GLU A 124 18.59 -4.03 -10.76
C GLU A 124 18.42 -2.51 -10.86
N GLY A 125 17.42 -1.94 -10.16
CA GLY A 125 17.16 -0.50 -10.16
C GLY A 125 17.92 0.25 -9.07
N ASP A 126 17.94 1.58 -9.19
CA ASP A 126 18.49 2.45 -8.15
C ASP A 126 17.55 2.49 -6.94
N VAL A 127 18.05 2.06 -5.79
CA VAL A 127 17.33 2.14 -4.50
C VAL A 127 17.05 3.59 -4.09
N ASN A 128 17.78 4.56 -4.64
CA ASN A 128 17.57 5.99 -4.44
C ASN A 128 16.67 6.63 -5.49
N SER A 129 16.11 5.85 -6.43
CA SER A 129 15.19 6.38 -7.45
C SER A 129 13.93 6.97 -6.82
N ILE A 130 13.29 7.88 -7.56
CA ILE A 130 11.97 8.43 -7.21
C ILE A 130 10.97 7.30 -6.95
N TYR A 131 11.01 6.22 -7.73
CA TYR A 131 10.11 5.07 -7.57
C TYR A 131 10.24 4.44 -6.19
N SER A 132 11.47 4.18 -5.73
CA SER A 132 11.68 3.56 -4.40
C SER A 132 11.26 4.50 -3.28
N LYS A 133 11.55 5.79 -3.40
CA LYS A 133 11.28 6.81 -2.37
C LYS A 133 9.81 7.20 -2.25
N MET A 134 9.02 7.11 -3.33
CA MET A 134 7.60 7.46 -3.31
C MET A 134 6.73 6.40 -2.61
N LEU A 135 7.27 5.21 -2.31
CA LEU A 135 6.54 4.17 -1.57
C LEU A 135 6.66 4.43 -0.07
N LYS A 136 5.54 4.56 0.62
CA LYS A 136 5.52 4.75 2.09
C LYS A 136 6.05 3.53 2.82
N TYR A 137 5.76 2.34 2.30
CA TYR A 137 6.33 1.09 2.80
C TYR A 137 7.31 0.58 1.75
N PRO A 138 8.61 0.91 1.89
CA PRO A 138 9.58 0.60 0.88
C PRO A 138 9.78 -0.91 0.75
N MET A 139 10.29 -1.31 -0.41
CA MET A 139 10.67 -2.69 -0.62
C MET A 139 11.74 -3.10 0.41
N ARG A 140 11.64 -4.33 0.93
CA ARG A 140 12.61 -4.84 1.91
C ARG A 140 13.78 -5.48 1.17
N TYR A 141 14.96 -4.88 1.30
CA TYR A 141 16.18 -5.39 0.69
C TYR A 141 16.87 -6.38 1.61
N ASP A 142 17.24 -7.53 1.06
CA ASP A 142 18.07 -8.51 1.75
C ASP A 142 19.54 -8.14 1.49
N LEU A 143 20.10 -7.33 2.40
CA LEU A 143 21.46 -6.80 2.29
C LEU A 143 22.53 -7.91 2.40
N GLU A 144 22.19 -9.09 2.92
CA GLU A 144 23.11 -10.22 3.06
C GLU A 144 23.40 -10.92 1.71
N PHE A 145 22.62 -10.64 0.67
CA PHE A 145 22.78 -11.21 -0.66
C PHE A 145 22.99 -10.12 -1.74
N PRO A 146 24.12 -9.37 -1.69
CA PRO A 146 24.48 -8.49 -2.79
C PRO A 146 24.78 -9.33 -4.04
N ILE A 147 24.15 -8.99 -5.15
CA ILE A 147 24.31 -9.71 -6.41
C ILE A 147 25.37 -8.96 -7.25
N PRO A 148 26.24 -9.66 -8.01
CA PRO A 148 27.21 -9.01 -8.90
C PRO A 148 26.52 -7.94 -9.77
N ASN A 149 27.18 -6.79 -9.95
CA ASN A 149 26.68 -5.57 -10.62
C ASN A 149 25.77 -4.64 -9.77
N GLY A 150 25.71 -4.83 -8.45
CA GLY A 150 25.02 -3.89 -7.55
C GLY A 150 23.51 -4.08 -7.48
N GLY A 151 23.01 -5.23 -7.93
CA GLY A 151 21.62 -5.63 -7.75
C GLY A 151 21.34 -6.11 -6.31
N TYR A 152 20.09 -5.95 -5.89
CA TYR A 152 19.64 -6.38 -4.56
C TYR A 152 18.51 -7.38 -4.70
N ARG A 153 18.47 -8.37 -3.81
CA ARG A 153 17.26 -9.16 -3.64
C ARG A 153 16.27 -8.34 -2.82
N THR A 154 15.05 -8.22 -3.31
CA THR A 154 14.03 -7.37 -2.68
C THR A 154 12.68 -8.06 -2.62
N LYS A 155 11.88 -7.70 -1.61
CA LYS A 155 10.50 -8.17 -1.43
C LYS A 155 9.53 -7.06 -1.80
N GLU A 156 8.51 -7.40 -2.60
CA GLU A 156 7.39 -6.49 -2.83
C GLU A 156 6.58 -6.38 -1.54
N VAL A 157 6.16 -5.15 -1.21
CA VAL A 157 5.26 -4.87 -0.08
C VAL A 157 3.97 -4.29 -0.61
N ARG A 158 2.85 -4.94 -0.27
CA ARG A 158 1.50 -4.43 -0.53
C ARG A 158 0.82 -4.01 0.77
N VAL A 159 -0.06 -3.01 0.69
CA VAL A 159 -0.68 -2.38 1.85
C VAL A 159 -2.19 -2.45 1.74
N ALA A 160 -2.85 -2.93 2.79
CA ALA A 160 -4.30 -2.86 2.93
C ALA A 160 -4.73 -2.42 4.33
N TYR A 161 -6.00 -2.05 4.45
CA TYR A 161 -6.67 -1.82 5.73
C TYR A 161 -7.97 -2.60 5.81
N GLY A 162 -8.37 -3.05 7.00
CA GLY A 162 -9.65 -3.72 7.24
C GLY A 162 -9.53 -4.93 8.18
N SER A 163 -10.18 -6.03 7.80
CA SER A 163 -10.20 -7.32 8.49
C SER A 163 -9.94 -8.47 7.51
N TYR A 164 -9.82 -9.70 8.00
CA TYR A 164 -9.64 -10.87 7.11
C TYR A 164 -10.85 -11.16 6.21
N GLN A 165 -12.02 -10.55 6.46
CA GLN A 165 -13.24 -10.70 5.67
C GLN A 165 -13.53 -9.51 4.74
N ASP A 166 -12.88 -8.37 4.95
CA ASP A 166 -13.07 -7.14 4.19
C ASP A 166 -11.80 -6.29 4.23
N ILE A 167 -11.14 -6.12 3.09
CA ILE A 167 -9.93 -5.31 2.97
C ILE A 167 -10.06 -4.24 1.90
N GLU A 168 -9.38 -3.12 2.12
CA GLU A 168 -9.15 -2.08 1.14
C GLU A 168 -7.66 -2.03 0.79
N LEU A 169 -7.30 -2.56 -0.38
CA LEU A 169 -5.94 -2.45 -0.91
C LEU A 169 -5.66 -1.01 -1.33
N CYS A 170 -4.53 -0.47 -0.88
CA CYS A 170 -4.00 0.79 -1.34
C CYS A 170 -3.48 0.59 -2.76
N TYR A 171 -3.93 1.41 -3.71
CA TYR A 171 -3.54 1.29 -5.11
C TYR A 171 -3.06 2.63 -5.63
N LEU A 172 -1.78 2.69 -6.01
CA LEU A 172 -1.09 3.88 -6.45
C LEU A 172 -0.73 3.74 -7.92
N LEU A 173 -1.24 4.64 -8.74
CA LEU A 173 -0.81 4.83 -10.12
C LEU A 173 0.23 5.92 -10.13
N TYR A 174 1.28 5.75 -10.94
CA TYR A 174 2.37 6.70 -11.00
C TYR A 174 2.93 6.85 -12.41
N LYS A 175 3.52 8.02 -12.66
CA LYS A 175 4.36 8.34 -13.80
C LYS A 175 5.52 9.19 -13.33
N ILE A 176 6.73 8.80 -13.70
CA ILE A 176 8.00 9.39 -13.29
C ILE A 176 8.76 9.83 -14.53
N SER A 177 9.35 11.00 -14.44
CA SER A 177 10.37 11.52 -15.32
C SER A 177 11.55 11.89 -14.44
N GLU A 178 12.62 11.11 -14.51
CA GLU A 178 13.78 11.22 -13.62
C GLU A 178 15.02 11.58 -14.43
N TYR A 179 15.76 12.58 -13.97
CA TYR A 179 16.99 13.07 -14.58
C TYR A 179 18.16 12.86 -13.64
N THR A 180 19.22 12.26 -14.15
CA THR A 180 20.55 12.28 -13.53
C THR A 180 21.49 13.14 -14.36
N ASP A 181 22.72 13.34 -13.89
CA ASP A 181 23.75 14.06 -14.65
C ASP A 181 24.07 13.39 -16.00
N TYR A 182 23.80 12.08 -16.13
CA TYR A 182 24.20 11.27 -17.28
C TYR A 182 23.06 10.55 -17.98
N SER A 183 21.86 10.54 -17.40
CA SER A 183 20.74 9.75 -17.92
C SER A 183 19.40 10.43 -17.71
N TYR A 184 18.44 9.95 -18.49
CA TYR A 184 17.05 10.33 -18.40
C TYR A 184 16.20 9.07 -18.48
N SER A 185 15.29 8.92 -17.53
CA SER A 185 14.38 7.79 -17.49
C SER A 185 12.92 8.26 -17.42
N LYS A 186 12.03 7.50 -18.07
CA LYS A 186 10.59 7.61 -17.91
C LYS A 186 10.06 6.28 -17.45
N MET A 187 9.22 6.31 -16.42
CA MET A 187 8.56 5.13 -15.90
C MET A 187 7.09 5.45 -15.65
N GLY A 188 6.23 4.47 -15.84
CA GLY A 188 4.81 4.57 -15.50
C GLY A 188 4.32 3.21 -15.10
N GLY A 189 3.40 3.17 -14.13
CA GLY A 189 2.93 1.90 -13.63
C GLY A 189 1.95 2.03 -12.49
N LYS A 190 1.78 0.90 -11.81
CA LYS A 190 0.89 0.72 -10.67
C LYS A 190 1.61 -0.04 -9.57
N THR A 191 1.22 0.19 -8.33
CA THR A 191 1.70 -0.56 -7.17
C THR A 191 0.63 -0.58 -6.08
N PHE A 192 0.65 -1.60 -5.23
CA PHE A 192 -0.31 -1.74 -4.14
C PHE A 192 0.22 -1.14 -2.84
N ASN A 193 0.60 0.15 -2.86
CA ASN A 193 1.24 0.81 -1.72
C ASN A 193 0.60 2.19 -1.46
N GLU A 194 1.05 2.88 -0.42
CA GLU A 194 0.68 4.27 -0.14
C GLU A 194 1.76 5.22 -0.65
N PHE A 195 1.35 6.44 -1.02
CA PHE A 195 2.28 7.49 -1.40
C PHE A 195 3.04 8.03 -0.18
N ASN A 196 4.35 8.16 -0.31
CA ASN A 196 5.22 8.87 0.63
C ASN A 196 5.42 10.32 0.18
N PRO A 197 4.84 11.33 0.85
CA PRO A 197 5.01 12.73 0.48
C PRO A 197 6.44 13.25 0.66
N GLU A 198 7.28 12.60 1.45
CA GLU A 198 8.66 13.03 1.69
C GLU A 198 9.51 13.01 0.41
N VAL A 199 9.16 12.16 -0.57
CA VAL A 199 9.85 12.08 -1.86
C VAL A 199 9.88 13.42 -2.59
N VAL A 200 8.86 14.26 -2.39
CA VAL A 200 8.74 15.57 -3.06
C VAL A 200 9.96 16.44 -2.75
N SER A 201 10.42 16.45 -1.50
CA SER A 201 11.60 17.21 -1.09
C SER A 201 12.91 16.73 -1.73
N SER A 202 12.94 15.47 -2.17
CA SER A 202 14.09 14.81 -2.77
C SER A 202 14.13 14.91 -4.30
N LEU A 203 13.08 15.44 -4.94
CA LEU A 203 13.03 15.62 -6.39
C LEU A 203 14.12 16.59 -6.85
N GLY A 204 14.83 16.21 -7.91
CA GLY A 204 15.70 17.11 -8.66
C GLY A 204 14.88 18.21 -9.35
N VAL A 205 15.57 19.29 -9.74
CA VAL A 205 14.94 20.48 -10.35
C VAL A 205 14.17 20.14 -11.64
N ARG A 206 14.60 19.09 -12.35
CA ARG A 206 14.02 18.65 -13.63
C ARG A 206 13.10 17.44 -13.49
N ASP A 207 13.02 16.87 -12.29
CA ASP A 207 12.22 15.67 -12.08
C ASP A 207 10.74 16.02 -12.06
N THR A 208 9.92 15.10 -12.55
CA THR A 208 8.47 15.21 -12.45
C THR A 208 7.89 13.87 -12.02
N LEU A 209 7.04 13.91 -11.00
CA LEU A 209 6.29 12.78 -10.49
C LEU A 209 4.80 13.11 -10.59
N ALA A 210 4.02 12.28 -11.27
CA ALA A 210 2.57 12.32 -11.18
C ALA A 210 2.06 11.04 -10.52
N ILE A 211 1.08 11.18 -9.65
CA ILE A 211 0.44 10.07 -8.96
C ILE A 211 -1.08 10.19 -8.98
N GLN A 212 -1.75 9.06 -8.79
CA GLN A 212 -3.17 9.02 -8.49
C GLN A 212 -3.47 7.84 -7.56
N GLU A 213 -4.21 8.12 -6.49
CA GLU A 213 -4.51 7.13 -5.46
C GLU A 213 -5.94 6.59 -5.58
N TYR A 214 -6.05 5.29 -5.37
CA TYR A 214 -7.30 4.55 -5.29
C TYR A 214 -7.29 3.62 -4.07
N ARG A 215 -8.48 3.17 -3.68
CA ARG A 215 -8.69 2.01 -2.81
C ARG A 215 -9.46 0.95 -3.60
N ILE A 216 -9.01 -0.28 -3.51
CA ILE A 216 -9.70 -1.43 -4.11
C ILE A 216 -10.22 -2.31 -2.99
N ARG A 217 -11.54 -2.42 -2.87
CA ARG A 217 -12.19 -3.16 -1.80
C ARG A 217 -12.43 -4.61 -2.20
N PHE A 218 -12.16 -5.52 -1.28
CA PHE A 218 -12.38 -6.96 -1.42
C PHE A 218 -13.14 -7.49 -0.22
N LYS A 219 -14.16 -8.32 -0.44
CA LYS A 219 -14.94 -8.96 0.62
C LYS A 219 -15.38 -10.39 0.25
N VAL A 220 -15.75 -11.20 1.26
CA VAL A 220 -16.10 -12.63 1.09
C VAL A 220 -17.27 -12.85 0.12
N ASN A 221 -18.27 -11.96 0.18
CA ASN A 221 -19.47 -12.00 -0.65
C ASN A 221 -19.70 -10.60 -1.27
N PRO A 222 -19.12 -10.32 -2.45
CA PRO A 222 -19.19 -9.01 -3.14
C PRO A 222 -20.63 -8.55 -3.42
#